data_AF-A0A2N4WSL6-F1
#
_entry.id   AF-A0A2N4WSL6-F1
#
_cell.length_a   1.000
_cell.length_b   1.000
_cell.length_c   1.000
_cell.angle_alpha   90.00
_cell.angle_beta   90.00
_cell.angle_gamma   90.00
#
_symmetry.space_group_name_H-M   'P 1'
#
loop_
_entity.id
_entity.type
_entity.pdbx_description
1 polymer ?
#
loop_
_entity_poly.entity_id
_entity_poly.type
_entity_poly.pdbx_seq_one_letter_code
_entity_poly.pdbx_strand_id
1 'polypeptide(L)'
;MPGPETLAALLTGAGALAAAVRFALLRRGWLTWALAGLSLVSGLLLWLTLFPPRLPIGGETLLVATAETPPGTRVGAGERLVALPEAPPLAGAERVPDLATALRRHDAVQRIRILGRGLPARDRDGAAGLPAAFTPMARPRGLIRLEPPADTPAGAAFALAGEASGLAGGSAELLDPAGRRVDVRAIGDDGSFTLGGTARAPGLAQFTLRLRGRDKRIVSDTPVPLRTLAEPAPLRALLIGAPSPEAKYLRRWAEDAGIVLQSRLDAGGGVDLGGDAVRLDPASLRAVDVVIIDDVSLAALGSAGRTGLAQGVASGLGLVVRMTAPATAAARSTWRALGLVTEGGSDIVPVALAPLAPDADALTVLRGPGSPDAPADVNAVDDPAPDLGRWDIRTGADVVAAVTDADGGMIAGWQQRGQGRVAVWTVANSFALVLNGQADRYQQWWSDTLSAVARPASQFRPEVPALVRAGERMAICALAGPARVIAPDGAEAVLAIDPAAGSRSCAAYWPLVPGVHRVVAQAGPRQQTFAMLVLPETALAAIRARETGEATSLWAAAQTAPASAAAATTPERRGPAWPWLLGWLVVSAALWLGERALRTKPAA
;
A
#
# COMPACT_ATOMS: atom_id res chain seq x y z
N MET A 1 -7.68 -51.21 27.86
CA MET A 1 -6.89 -52.45 28.01
C MET A 1 -5.42 -52.06 27.85
N PRO A 2 -4.50 -52.50 28.73
CA PRO A 2 -3.07 -52.25 28.54
C PRO A 2 -2.65 -52.82 27.17
N GLY A 3 -1.88 -52.03 26.40
CA GLY A 3 -1.38 -52.49 25.10
C GLY A 3 -0.52 -53.74 25.25
N PRO A 4 -0.39 -54.57 24.20
CA PRO A 4 0.37 -55.84 24.25
C PRO A 4 1.82 -55.64 24.71
N GLU A 5 2.42 -54.48 24.45
CA GLU A 5 3.77 -54.10 24.90
C GLU A 5 3.82 -53.95 26.43
N THR A 6 2.84 -53.27 27.03
CA THR A 6 2.78 -53.09 28.49
C THR A 6 2.53 -54.41 29.23
N LEU A 7 1.73 -55.31 28.66
CA LEU A 7 1.54 -56.65 29.21
C LEU A 7 2.83 -57.48 29.11
N ALA A 8 3.51 -57.45 27.97
CA ALA A 8 4.79 -58.13 27.82
C ALA A 8 5.84 -57.61 28.83
N ALA A 9 5.91 -56.29 29.07
CA ALA A 9 6.85 -55.68 30.02
C ALA A 9 6.61 -56.16 31.45
N LEU A 10 5.33 -56.15 31.85
CA LEU A 10 4.91 -56.58 33.19
C LEU A 10 5.21 -58.07 33.40
N LEU A 11 4.95 -58.92 32.40
CA LEU A 11 5.22 -60.36 32.49
C LEU A 11 6.73 -60.67 32.50
N THR A 12 7.53 -60.05 31.62
CA THR A 12 8.98 -60.25 31.61
C THR A 12 9.63 -59.72 32.89
N GLY A 13 9.17 -58.55 33.37
CA GLY A 13 9.65 -57.93 34.60
C GLY A 13 9.28 -58.75 35.84
N ALA A 14 8.02 -59.17 35.96
CA ALA A 14 7.57 -60.01 37.08
C ALA A 14 8.27 -61.37 37.11
N GLY A 15 8.46 -62.01 35.95
CA GLY A 15 9.19 -63.28 35.85
C GLY A 15 10.67 -63.15 36.26
N ALA A 16 11.36 -62.12 35.77
CA ALA A 16 12.77 -61.87 36.11
C ALA A 16 12.93 -61.53 37.60
N LEU A 17 12.02 -60.76 38.17
CA LEU A 17 12.04 -60.35 39.57
C LEU A 17 11.69 -61.51 40.50
N ALA A 18 10.70 -62.34 40.17
CA ALA A 18 10.39 -63.56 40.90
C ALA A 18 11.58 -64.54 40.91
N ALA A 19 12.25 -64.70 39.76
CA ALA A 19 13.47 -65.52 39.66
C ALA A 19 14.61 -64.96 40.52
N ALA A 20 14.84 -63.64 40.48
CA ALA A 20 15.86 -62.97 41.28
C ALA A 20 15.60 -63.10 42.79
N VAL A 21 14.35 -62.90 43.23
CA VAL A 21 13.92 -63.08 44.62
C VAL A 21 14.09 -64.54 45.06
N ARG A 22 13.70 -65.50 44.22
CA ARG A 22 13.91 -66.94 44.49
C ARG A 22 15.39 -67.24 44.74
N PHE A 23 16.29 -66.76 43.90
CA PHE A 23 17.73 -66.98 44.09
C PHE A 23 18.29 -66.26 45.32
N ALA A 24 17.81 -65.05 45.63
CA ALA A 24 18.21 -64.31 46.82
C ALA A 24 17.75 -64.98 48.14
N LEU A 25 16.62 -65.71 48.11
CA LEU A 25 16.06 -66.41 49.27
C LEU A 25 16.66 -67.81 49.50
N LEU A 26 17.19 -68.48 48.48
CA LEU A 26 17.62 -69.88 48.57
C LEU A 26 18.92 -70.08 49.38
N ARG A 27 19.90 -69.15 49.33
CA ARG A 27 21.12 -69.10 50.16
C ARG A 27 21.75 -67.70 50.14
N ARG A 28 22.36 -67.23 51.24
CA ARG A 28 23.15 -65.98 51.26
C ARG A 28 24.61 -66.25 50.88
N GLY A 29 24.93 -66.19 49.59
CA GLY A 29 26.29 -66.29 49.07
C GLY A 29 26.48 -65.41 47.83
N TRP A 30 27.73 -65.07 47.50
CA TRP A 30 28.01 -64.20 46.33
C TRP A 30 27.46 -64.77 45.02
N LEU A 31 27.47 -66.11 44.88
CA LEU A 31 26.97 -66.81 43.71
C LEU A 31 25.45 -66.65 43.51
N THR A 32 24.66 -66.60 44.59
CA THR A 32 23.20 -66.43 44.49
C THR A 32 22.84 -64.99 44.13
N TRP A 33 23.58 -64.00 44.64
CA TRP A 33 23.47 -62.61 44.20
C TRP A 33 23.86 -62.41 42.73
N ALA A 34 24.91 -63.10 42.26
CA ALA A 34 25.29 -63.08 40.85
C ALA A 34 24.19 -63.65 39.93
N LEU A 35 23.52 -64.73 40.33
CA LEU A 35 22.40 -65.30 39.57
C LEU A 35 21.12 -64.46 39.63
N ALA A 36 20.87 -63.79 40.77
CA ALA A 36 19.79 -62.82 40.86
C ALA A 36 20.02 -61.64 39.89
N GLY A 37 21.26 -61.12 39.84
CA GLY A 37 21.66 -60.10 38.87
C GLY A 37 21.51 -60.56 37.41
N LEU A 38 22.01 -61.76 37.09
CA LEU A 38 21.88 -62.34 35.74
C LEU A 38 20.41 -62.58 35.34
N SER A 39 19.52 -62.88 36.28
CA SER A 39 18.08 -63.06 36.01
C SER A 39 17.42 -61.74 35.58
N LEU A 40 17.78 -60.63 36.23
CA LEU A 40 17.31 -59.29 35.85
C LEU A 40 17.89 -58.86 34.48
N VAL A 41 19.17 -59.13 34.24
CA VAL A 41 19.82 -58.86 32.95
C VAL A 41 19.19 -59.70 31.82
N SER A 42 18.87 -60.97 32.07
CA SER A 42 18.14 -61.81 31.10
C SER A 42 16.76 -61.24 30.78
N GLY A 43 16.00 -60.81 31.78
CA GLY A 43 14.70 -60.16 31.57
C GLY A 43 14.79 -58.89 30.75
N LEU A 44 15.79 -58.04 31.01
CA LEU A 44 16.03 -56.82 30.25
C LEU A 44 16.44 -57.12 28.79
N LEU A 45 17.31 -58.11 28.57
CA LEU A 45 17.72 -58.49 27.23
C LEU A 45 16.56 -59.06 26.42
N LEU A 46 15.71 -59.91 27.03
CA LEU A 46 14.49 -60.43 26.40
C LEU A 46 13.50 -59.32 26.05
N TRP A 47 13.39 -58.30 26.90
CA TRP A 47 12.58 -57.12 26.59
C TRP A 47 13.10 -56.40 25.34
N LEU A 48 14.42 -56.20 25.24
CA LEU A 48 15.07 -55.56 24.09
C LEU A 48 15.06 -56.43 22.81
N THR A 49 14.87 -57.75 22.90
CA THR A 49 14.64 -58.59 21.71
C THR A 49 13.24 -58.43 21.14
N LEU A 50 12.24 -58.40 22.02
CA LEU A 50 10.83 -58.25 21.65
C LEU A 50 10.52 -56.83 21.18
N PHE A 51 11.17 -55.84 21.80
CA PHE A 51 11.02 -54.42 21.53
C PHE A 51 12.39 -53.77 21.33
N PRO A 52 13.04 -54.01 20.17
CA PRO A 52 14.33 -53.39 19.88
C PRO A 52 14.19 -51.86 19.88
N PRO A 53 15.22 -51.13 20.33
CA PRO A 53 15.19 -49.67 20.36
C PRO A 53 14.91 -49.13 18.96
N ARG A 54 14.08 -48.10 18.89
CA ARG A 54 13.75 -47.41 17.64
C ARG A 54 14.93 -46.51 17.27
N LEU A 55 15.39 -46.63 16.03
CA LEU A 55 16.46 -45.80 15.48
C LEU A 55 15.84 -44.71 14.59
N PRO A 56 16.27 -43.44 14.73
CA PRO A 56 15.82 -42.38 13.82
C PRO A 56 16.35 -42.67 12.42
N ILE A 57 15.47 -42.74 11.41
CA ILE A 57 15.89 -42.70 10.01
C ILE A 57 16.21 -41.24 9.71
N GLY A 58 17.49 -40.93 9.46
CA GLY A 58 17.87 -39.59 9.01
C GLY A 58 17.31 -39.35 7.60
N GLY A 59 16.30 -38.48 7.49
CA GLY A 59 15.92 -37.89 6.21
C GLY A 59 17.03 -36.93 5.72
N GLU A 60 17.16 -36.80 4.41
CA GLU A 60 18.12 -35.87 3.82
C GLU A 60 17.77 -34.43 4.24
N THR A 61 18.75 -33.72 4.80
CA THR A 61 18.59 -32.29 5.15
C THR A 61 19.29 -31.44 4.11
N LEU A 62 18.52 -30.61 3.42
CA LEU A 62 19.07 -29.72 2.39
C LEU A 62 19.58 -28.43 3.05
N LEU A 63 20.88 -28.17 2.93
CA LEU A 63 21.50 -26.89 3.27
C LEU A 63 21.38 -25.97 2.06
N VAL A 64 20.56 -24.92 2.19
CA VAL A 64 20.34 -23.95 1.13
C VAL A 64 21.18 -22.71 1.41
N ALA A 65 22.26 -22.54 0.66
CA ALA A 65 23.09 -21.34 0.69
C ALA A 65 22.44 -20.24 -0.15
N THR A 66 22.35 -19.05 0.45
CA THR A 66 21.80 -17.82 -0.15
C THR A 66 22.86 -16.70 -0.12
N ALA A 67 22.47 -15.46 -0.46
CA ALA A 67 23.38 -14.31 -0.44
C ALA A 67 24.16 -14.21 0.88
N GLU A 68 25.44 -13.85 0.80
CA GLU A 68 26.35 -13.69 1.95
C GLU A 68 26.49 -14.92 2.87
N THR A 69 26.27 -16.13 2.34
CA THR A 69 26.59 -17.37 3.06
C THR A 69 28.09 -17.44 3.39
N PRO A 70 28.51 -17.73 4.64
CA PRO A 70 29.91 -17.78 5.00
C PRO A 70 30.72 -18.83 4.22
N PRO A 71 31.94 -18.51 3.74
CA PRO A 71 32.76 -19.41 2.91
C PRO A 71 33.28 -20.66 3.64
N GLY A 72 33.23 -20.67 4.98
CA GLY A 72 33.64 -21.80 5.83
C GLY A 72 32.52 -22.77 6.21
N THR A 73 31.36 -22.69 5.55
CA THR A 73 30.20 -23.56 5.85
C THR A 73 30.57 -25.02 5.63
N ARG A 74 30.42 -25.85 6.68
CA ARG A 74 30.67 -27.29 6.62
C ARG A 74 29.34 -28.05 6.59
N VAL A 75 29.33 -29.10 5.78
CA VAL A 75 28.20 -30.01 5.64
C VAL A 75 28.27 -31.07 6.74
N GLY A 76 27.18 -31.23 7.51
CA GLY A 76 27.05 -32.30 8.50
C GLY A 76 26.80 -33.67 7.87
N ALA A 77 26.86 -34.74 8.67
CA ALA A 77 26.52 -36.07 8.21
C ALA A 77 25.03 -36.16 7.83
N GLY A 78 24.71 -36.56 6.60
CA GLY A 78 23.33 -36.61 6.08
C GLY A 78 22.78 -35.27 5.59
N GLU A 79 23.61 -34.22 5.52
CA GLU A 79 23.26 -32.93 4.93
C GLU A 79 23.77 -32.85 3.48
N ARG A 80 23.04 -32.14 2.62
CA ARG A 80 23.46 -31.84 1.23
C ARG A 80 23.46 -30.34 1.00
N LEU A 81 24.57 -29.79 0.54
CA LEU A 81 24.72 -28.35 0.32
C LEU A 81 24.35 -27.97 -1.12
N VAL A 82 23.41 -27.06 -1.25
CA VAL A 82 22.95 -26.46 -2.50
C VAL A 82 23.16 -24.95 -2.45
N ALA A 83 23.64 -24.38 -3.55
CA ALA A 83 23.83 -22.94 -3.73
C ALA A 83 22.84 -22.37 -4.74
N LEU A 84 22.04 -21.40 -4.29
CA LEU A 84 21.17 -20.58 -5.15
C LEU A 84 21.99 -19.54 -5.93
N PRO A 85 21.42 -18.88 -6.97
CA PRO A 85 22.16 -17.92 -7.80
C PRO A 85 22.80 -16.76 -7.02
N GLU A 86 22.19 -16.33 -5.92
CA GLU A 86 22.70 -15.24 -5.08
C GLU A 86 23.85 -15.67 -4.16
N ALA A 87 24.07 -16.97 -4.00
CA ALA A 87 25.07 -17.48 -3.07
C ALA A 87 26.50 -17.27 -3.61
N PRO A 88 27.46 -16.95 -2.73
CA PRO A 88 28.86 -16.91 -3.11
C PRO A 88 29.35 -18.30 -3.57
N PRO A 89 30.48 -18.39 -4.29
CA PRO A 89 31.08 -19.68 -4.62
C PRO A 89 31.48 -20.42 -3.33
N LEU A 90 30.87 -21.60 -3.12
CA LEU A 90 31.11 -22.47 -1.97
C LEU A 90 31.67 -23.82 -2.42
N ALA A 91 32.68 -24.33 -1.72
CA ALA A 91 33.27 -25.63 -2.02
C ALA A 91 32.28 -26.76 -1.70
N GLY A 92 32.10 -27.69 -2.64
CA GLY A 92 31.20 -28.84 -2.47
C GLY A 92 29.70 -28.52 -2.56
N ALA A 93 29.33 -27.28 -2.88
CA ALA A 93 27.93 -26.90 -3.10
C ALA A 93 27.47 -27.24 -4.53
N GLU A 94 26.31 -27.89 -4.64
CA GLU A 94 25.63 -28.05 -5.93
C GLU A 94 24.94 -26.74 -6.33
N ARG A 95 25.30 -26.15 -7.47
CA ARG A 95 24.61 -24.95 -7.98
C ARG A 95 23.32 -25.32 -8.69
N VAL A 96 22.25 -24.63 -8.33
CA VAL A 96 20.91 -24.77 -8.93
C VAL A 96 20.32 -23.39 -9.26
N PRO A 97 19.42 -23.28 -10.24
CA PRO A 97 18.80 -22.01 -10.60
C PRO A 97 17.76 -21.52 -9.60
N ASP A 98 17.07 -22.44 -8.90
CA ASP A 98 16.03 -22.15 -7.92
C ASP A 98 15.90 -23.31 -6.92
N LEU A 99 15.22 -23.05 -5.80
CA LEU A 99 15.02 -24.05 -4.74
C LEU A 99 14.13 -25.20 -5.22
N ALA A 100 13.13 -24.92 -6.06
CA ALA A 100 12.24 -25.94 -6.62
C ALA A 100 13.00 -27.00 -7.44
N THR A 101 14.07 -26.60 -8.14
CA THR A 101 14.94 -27.50 -8.90
C THR A 101 15.76 -28.38 -7.98
N ALA A 102 16.27 -27.85 -6.87
CA ALA A 102 16.94 -28.67 -5.87
C ALA A 102 16.00 -29.71 -5.24
N LEU A 103 14.77 -29.31 -4.89
CA LEU A 103 13.77 -30.23 -4.31
C LEU A 103 13.34 -31.32 -5.31
N ARG A 104 13.33 -31.04 -6.61
CA ARG A 104 13.10 -32.08 -7.64
C ARG A 104 14.27 -33.04 -7.82
N ARG A 105 15.51 -32.58 -7.60
CA ARG A 105 16.71 -33.42 -7.71
C ARG A 105 16.95 -34.28 -6.47
N HIS A 106 16.51 -33.80 -5.32
CA HIS A 106 16.65 -34.45 -4.02
C HIS A 106 15.25 -34.71 -3.45
N ASP A 107 14.60 -35.78 -3.92
CA ASP A 107 13.21 -36.13 -3.60
C ASP A 107 13.03 -36.67 -2.15
N ALA A 108 14.12 -37.10 -1.52
CA ALA A 108 14.16 -37.61 -0.15
C ALA A 108 14.31 -36.50 0.92
N VAL A 109 14.27 -35.22 0.54
CA VAL A 109 14.45 -34.08 1.47
C VAL A 109 13.25 -33.98 2.42
N GLN A 110 13.53 -34.03 3.72
CA GLN A 110 12.51 -33.89 4.78
C GLN A 110 12.59 -32.56 5.53
N ARG A 111 13.70 -31.83 5.40
CA ARG A 111 13.93 -30.56 6.08
C ARG A 111 14.90 -29.71 5.28
N ILE A 112 14.71 -28.40 5.35
CA ILE A 112 15.67 -27.44 4.81
C ILE A 112 16.30 -26.59 5.93
N ARG A 113 17.59 -26.31 5.81
CA ARG A 113 18.30 -25.33 6.63
C ARG A 113 18.83 -24.22 5.73
N ILE A 114 18.35 -23.00 5.96
CA ILE A 114 18.69 -21.85 5.14
C ILE A 114 19.87 -21.12 5.77
N LEU A 115 20.88 -20.82 4.95
CA LEU A 115 22.10 -20.12 5.34
C LEU A 115 22.25 -18.82 4.54
N GLY A 116 22.87 -17.81 5.15
CA GLY A 116 23.04 -16.49 4.54
C GLY A 116 21.86 -15.55 4.82
N ARG A 117 21.56 -14.65 3.89
CA ARG A 117 20.56 -13.58 4.06
C ARG A 117 19.11 -14.05 4.02
N GLY A 118 18.83 -15.21 3.45
CA GLY A 118 17.47 -15.76 3.34
C GLY A 118 17.02 -15.99 1.91
N LEU A 119 15.80 -16.49 1.75
CA LEU A 119 15.23 -16.86 0.46
C LEU A 119 14.54 -15.65 -0.21
N PRO A 120 14.78 -15.40 -1.50
CA PRO A 120 14.01 -14.43 -2.25
C PRO A 120 12.55 -14.91 -2.39
N ALA A 121 11.64 -13.99 -2.75
CA ALA A 121 10.21 -14.30 -2.88
C ALA A 121 9.92 -15.53 -3.75
N ARG A 122 10.58 -15.64 -4.91
CA ARG A 122 10.41 -16.75 -5.86
C ARG A 122 10.67 -18.15 -5.28
N ASP A 123 11.55 -18.26 -4.28
CA ASP A 123 12.01 -19.54 -3.74
C ASP A 123 11.22 -19.96 -2.50
N ARG A 124 10.38 -19.09 -1.94
CA ARG A 124 9.56 -19.39 -0.75
C ARG A 124 8.30 -20.18 -1.08
N ASP A 125 7.66 -19.91 -2.22
CA ASP A 125 6.42 -20.58 -2.62
C ASP A 125 6.66 -22.06 -2.96
N GLY A 126 7.78 -22.37 -3.62
CA GLY A 126 8.11 -23.73 -4.05
C GLY A 126 8.51 -24.70 -2.92
N ALA A 127 8.76 -24.20 -1.71
CA ALA A 127 9.15 -24.99 -0.55
C ALA A 127 8.07 -25.05 0.55
N ALA A 128 6.87 -24.52 0.29
CA ALA A 128 5.75 -24.54 1.24
C ALA A 128 5.45 -25.98 1.74
N GLY A 129 5.28 -26.15 3.05
CA GLY A 129 5.03 -27.44 3.69
C GLY A 129 6.26 -28.24 4.14
N LEU A 130 7.48 -27.87 3.73
CA LEU A 130 8.71 -28.47 4.27
C LEU A 130 9.18 -27.76 5.55
N PRO A 131 9.46 -28.49 6.65
CA PRO A 131 10.08 -27.92 7.84
C PRO A 131 11.36 -27.15 7.49
N ALA A 132 11.41 -25.88 7.89
CA ALA A 132 12.51 -24.97 7.57
C ALA A 132 13.13 -24.39 8.84
N ALA A 133 14.46 -24.46 8.92
CA ALA A 133 15.25 -23.78 9.95
C ALA A 133 16.02 -22.61 9.33
N PHE A 134 15.88 -21.42 9.89
CA PHE A 134 16.60 -20.23 9.46
C PHE A 134 17.08 -19.44 10.67
N THR A 135 18.35 -19.03 10.64
CA THR A 135 18.93 -18.13 11.63
C THR A 135 19.27 -16.81 10.92
N PRO A 136 18.54 -15.72 11.21
CA PRO A 136 18.76 -14.45 10.51
C PRO A 136 20.16 -13.91 10.81
N MET A 137 20.81 -13.38 9.77
CA MET A 137 22.07 -12.65 9.93
C MET A 137 21.86 -11.32 10.65
N ALA A 138 22.92 -10.80 11.26
CA ALA A 138 22.91 -9.45 11.83
C ALA A 138 22.51 -8.40 10.79
N ARG A 139 21.80 -7.35 11.24
CA ARG A 139 21.33 -6.28 10.35
C ARG A 139 22.53 -5.67 9.60
N PRO A 140 22.41 -5.45 8.28
CA PRO A 140 23.47 -4.87 7.49
C PRO A 140 23.72 -3.42 7.94
N ARG A 141 24.99 -3.02 8.01
CA ARG A 141 25.36 -1.63 8.28
C ARG A 141 24.91 -0.74 7.11
N GLY A 142 24.24 0.38 7.38
CA GLY A 142 23.74 1.31 6.37
C GLY A 142 22.24 1.60 6.50
N LEU A 143 21.63 2.12 5.43
CA LEU A 143 20.21 2.46 5.37
C LEU A 143 19.33 1.20 5.38
N ILE A 144 18.52 1.01 6.42
CA ILE A 144 17.67 -0.18 6.60
C ILE A 144 16.16 0.10 6.42
N ARG A 145 15.76 1.38 6.47
CA ARG A 145 14.40 1.86 6.17
C ARG A 145 14.49 3.25 5.56
N LEU A 146 13.64 3.51 4.56
CA LEU A 146 13.50 4.83 3.93
C LEU A 146 12.03 5.09 3.66
N GLU A 147 11.55 6.22 4.16
CA GLU A 147 10.24 6.79 3.84
C GLU A 147 10.49 7.99 2.91
N PRO A 148 10.25 7.84 1.60
CA PRO A 148 10.44 8.92 0.65
C PRO A 148 9.43 10.05 0.92
N PRO A 149 9.75 11.29 0.52
CA PRO A 149 8.84 12.40 0.70
C PRO A 149 7.55 12.20 -0.12
N ALA A 150 6.45 12.69 0.43
CA ALA A 150 5.18 12.74 -0.29
C ALA A 150 5.21 13.74 -1.45
N ASP A 151 4.31 13.57 -2.41
CA ASP A 151 4.05 14.56 -3.44
C ASP A 151 3.71 15.91 -2.78
N THR A 152 4.50 16.94 -3.05
CA THR A 152 4.47 18.21 -2.31
C THR A 152 4.19 19.39 -3.27
N PRO A 153 3.25 20.31 -2.98
CA PRO A 153 3.04 21.51 -3.79
C PRO A 153 4.31 22.38 -3.90
N ALA A 154 4.45 23.13 -5.00
CA ALA A 154 5.50 24.13 -5.11
C ALA A 154 5.41 25.14 -3.95
N GLY A 155 6.56 25.52 -3.38
CA GLY A 155 6.67 26.39 -2.21
C GLY A 155 6.48 25.70 -0.85
N ALA A 156 5.87 24.51 -0.80
CA ALA A 156 5.62 23.82 0.46
C ALA A 156 6.86 23.08 0.99
N ALA A 157 6.89 22.84 2.31
CA ALA A 157 7.90 22.03 2.95
C ALA A 157 7.61 20.53 2.76
N PHE A 158 8.66 19.74 2.61
CA PHE A 158 8.59 18.28 2.60
C PHE A 158 9.50 17.70 3.69
N ALA A 159 9.20 16.48 4.11
CA ALA A 159 10.03 15.70 5.01
C ALA A 159 10.28 14.31 4.43
N LEU A 160 11.43 13.73 4.77
CA LEU A 160 11.73 12.32 4.58
C LEU A 160 12.25 11.75 5.89
N ALA A 161 11.97 10.49 6.14
CA ALA A 161 12.44 9.79 7.33
C ALA A 161 13.17 8.50 6.94
N GLY A 162 14.02 8.02 7.83
CA GLY A 162 14.70 6.74 7.62
C GLY A 162 15.33 6.20 8.89
N GLU A 163 15.80 4.97 8.78
CA GLU A 163 16.54 4.28 9.84
C GLU A 163 17.84 3.72 9.27
N ALA A 164 18.92 3.89 10.03
CA ALA A 164 20.27 3.48 9.67
C ALA A 164 20.87 2.56 10.75
N SER A 165 21.28 1.35 10.36
CA SER A 165 21.88 0.40 11.28
C SER A 165 23.40 0.57 11.38
N GLY A 166 23.95 0.48 12.59
CA GLY A 166 25.39 0.58 12.84
C GLY A 166 25.98 1.97 12.57
N LEU A 167 25.15 3.02 12.64
CA LEU A 167 25.52 4.41 12.35
C LEU A 167 25.08 5.42 13.43
N ALA A 168 24.64 4.96 14.61
CA ALA A 168 24.30 5.82 15.74
C ALA A 168 25.44 6.82 16.04
N GLY A 169 25.13 8.10 16.22
CA GLY A 169 26.10 9.18 16.40
C GLY A 169 26.86 9.60 15.13
N GLY A 170 26.55 9.00 13.97
CA GLY A 170 26.92 9.51 12.65
C GLY A 170 25.97 10.63 12.18
N SER A 171 25.96 10.93 10.88
CA SER A 171 25.07 11.97 10.32
C SER A 171 24.35 11.53 9.06
N ALA A 172 23.10 11.97 8.92
CA ALA A 172 22.30 11.88 7.71
C ALA A 172 22.24 13.28 7.06
N GLU A 173 22.62 13.38 5.79
CA GLU A 173 22.67 14.61 5.01
C GLU A 173 21.71 14.49 3.82
N LEU A 174 20.88 15.51 3.61
CA LEU A 174 20.07 15.64 2.40
C LEU A 174 20.74 16.61 1.44
N LEU A 175 21.05 16.15 0.23
CA LEU A 175 21.66 16.95 -0.84
C LEU A 175 20.64 17.19 -1.95
N ASP A 176 20.60 18.41 -2.48
CA ASP A 176 19.81 18.79 -3.65
C ASP A 176 20.39 18.18 -4.94
N PRO A 177 19.69 18.29 -6.09
CA PRO A 177 20.19 17.79 -7.37
C PRO A 177 21.52 18.41 -7.82
N ALA A 178 21.92 19.57 -7.30
CA ALA A 178 23.20 20.22 -7.55
C ALA A 178 24.30 19.79 -6.55
N GLY A 179 24.00 18.84 -5.66
CA GLY A 179 24.92 18.34 -4.65
C GLY A 179 25.10 19.26 -3.44
N ARG A 180 24.29 20.33 -3.31
CA ARG A 180 24.33 21.24 -2.16
C ARG A 180 23.53 20.63 -1.02
N ARG A 181 24.09 20.73 0.18
CA ARG A 181 23.43 20.26 1.40
C ARG A 181 22.25 21.15 1.75
N VAL A 182 21.07 20.55 1.83
CA VAL A 182 19.77 21.14 2.20
C VAL A 182 19.57 21.03 3.69
N ASP A 183 19.82 19.85 4.26
CA ASP A 183 19.61 19.57 5.67
C ASP A 183 20.62 18.52 6.17
N VAL A 184 20.86 18.52 7.49
CA VAL A 184 21.71 17.54 8.17
C VAL A 184 21.21 17.28 9.58
N ARG A 185 21.15 16.01 9.97
CA ARG A 185 20.83 15.59 11.33
C ARG A 185 21.79 14.50 11.80
N ALA A 186 22.02 14.46 13.10
CA ALA A 186 22.69 13.32 13.72
C ALA A 186 21.76 12.09 13.66
N ILE A 187 22.33 10.90 13.49
CA ILE A 187 21.59 9.64 13.53
C ILE A 187 21.40 9.25 15.00
N GLY A 188 20.15 9.03 15.41
CA GLY A 188 19.79 8.65 16.77
C GLY A 188 20.41 7.32 17.22
N ASP A 189 20.34 7.04 18.52
CA ASP A 189 20.85 5.77 19.08
C ASP A 189 20.08 4.55 18.58
N ASP A 190 18.79 4.73 18.28
CA ASP A 190 17.90 3.78 17.60
C ASP A 190 18.15 3.69 16.08
N GLY A 191 18.99 4.57 15.54
CA GLY A 191 19.29 4.68 14.11
C GLY A 191 18.33 5.58 13.33
N SER A 192 17.34 6.20 13.97
CA SER A 192 16.34 7.02 13.29
C SER A 192 16.89 8.41 12.90
N PHE A 193 16.33 8.97 11.84
CA PHE A 193 16.56 10.37 11.43
C PHE A 193 15.39 10.89 10.58
N THR A 194 15.19 12.20 10.62
CA THR A 194 14.23 12.91 9.76
C THR A 194 14.91 14.12 9.16
N LEU A 195 14.77 14.31 7.85
CA LEU A 195 15.33 15.45 7.12
C LEU A 195 14.21 16.19 6.39
N GLY A 196 14.36 17.50 6.22
CA GLY A 196 13.36 18.33 5.56
C GLY A 196 13.95 19.28 4.52
N GLY A 197 13.08 19.80 3.66
CA GLY A 197 13.43 20.81 2.67
C GLY A 197 12.20 21.51 2.11
N THR A 198 12.41 22.37 1.10
CA THR A 198 11.32 23.05 0.39
C THR A 198 11.25 22.60 -1.05
N ALA A 199 10.04 22.30 -1.52
CA ALA A 199 9.75 21.94 -2.91
C ALA A 199 9.75 23.20 -3.77
N ARG A 200 10.73 23.36 -4.67
CA ARG A 200 10.92 24.63 -5.41
C ARG A 200 10.27 24.65 -6.78
N ALA A 201 10.70 23.78 -7.68
CA ALA A 201 10.27 23.78 -9.08
C ALA A 201 9.36 22.58 -9.35
N PRO A 202 8.22 22.76 -10.03
CA PRO A 202 7.34 21.65 -10.43
C PRO A 202 8.08 20.56 -11.22
N GLY A 203 7.70 19.31 -10.99
CA GLY A 203 8.29 18.14 -11.66
C GLY A 203 8.95 17.16 -10.69
N LEU A 204 9.73 16.24 -11.25
CA LEU A 204 10.47 15.24 -10.48
C LEU A 204 11.92 15.71 -10.29
N ALA A 205 12.35 15.86 -9.05
CA ALA A 205 13.74 16.13 -8.68
C ALA A 205 14.36 14.90 -7.99
N GLN A 206 15.65 14.68 -8.25
CA GLN A 206 16.44 13.63 -7.59
C GLN A 206 17.33 14.25 -6.51
N PHE A 207 16.95 14.06 -5.25
CA PHE A 207 17.79 14.38 -4.11
C PHE A 207 18.73 13.21 -3.80
N THR A 208 19.75 13.44 -3.00
CA THR A 208 20.63 12.38 -2.49
C THR A 208 20.62 12.37 -0.97
N LEU A 209 20.22 11.24 -0.38
CA LEU A 209 20.39 10.95 1.04
C LEU A 209 21.78 10.35 1.25
N ARG A 210 22.64 11.09 1.95
CA ARG A 210 24.00 10.66 2.28
C ARG A 210 24.10 10.31 3.75
N LEU A 211 24.50 9.07 4.05
CA LEU A 211 24.79 8.63 5.41
C LEU A 211 26.29 8.62 5.66
N ARG A 212 26.72 9.16 6.80
CA ARG A 212 28.10 9.17 7.26
C ARG A 212 28.24 8.48 8.61
N GLY A 213 29.34 7.74 8.79
CA GLY A 213 29.71 7.20 10.09
C GLY A 213 30.23 8.27 11.05
N ARG A 214 30.50 7.88 12.30
CA ARG A 214 31.16 8.74 13.31
C ARG A 214 32.54 9.23 12.85
N ASP A 215 33.20 8.44 12.01
CA ASP A 215 34.47 8.76 11.34
C ASP A 215 34.31 9.75 10.16
N LYS A 216 33.09 10.26 9.93
CA LYS A 216 32.71 11.15 8.82
C LYS A 216 32.86 10.54 7.42
N ARG A 217 33.20 9.24 7.31
CA ARG A 217 33.28 8.54 6.02
C ARG A 217 31.88 8.30 5.48
N ILE A 218 31.72 8.44 4.16
CA ILE A 218 30.46 8.14 3.48
C ILE A 218 30.24 6.63 3.53
N VAL A 219 29.06 6.24 4.00
CA VAL A 219 28.63 4.84 4.10
C VAL A 219 27.69 4.50 2.95
N SER A 220 26.78 5.42 2.61
CA SER A 220 25.87 5.25 1.48
C SER A 220 25.40 6.60 0.93
N ASP A 221 25.24 6.65 -0.39
CA ASP A 221 24.53 7.71 -1.11
C ASP A 221 23.32 7.06 -1.80
N THR A 222 22.12 7.41 -1.35
CA THR A 222 20.85 6.84 -1.85
C THR A 222 20.05 7.94 -2.55
N PRO A 223 19.73 7.79 -3.85
CA PRO A 223 18.86 8.75 -4.52
C PRO A 223 17.44 8.72 -3.93
N VAL A 224 16.83 9.89 -3.74
CA VAL A 224 15.47 10.05 -3.21
C VAL A 224 14.65 10.90 -4.17
N PRO A 225 13.53 10.39 -4.70
CA PRO A 225 12.66 11.18 -5.56
C PRO A 225 11.83 12.17 -4.73
N LEU A 226 11.75 13.42 -5.18
CA LEU A 226 10.75 14.39 -4.74
C LEU A 226 9.92 14.81 -5.94
N ARG A 227 8.60 14.63 -5.86
CA ARG A 227 7.68 15.18 -6.85
C ARG A 227 7.09 16.47 -6.32
N THR A 228 7.41 17.56 -7.01
CA THR A 228 6.79 18.85 -6.77
C THR A 228 5.59 18.99 -7.68
N LEU A 229 4.41 19.12 -7.09
CA LEU A 229 3.18 19.36 -7.83
C LEU A 229 3.21 20.78 -8.38
N ALA A 230 2.88 20.94 -9.66
CA ALA A 230 2.57 22.24 -10.20
C ALA A 230 1.38 22.83 -9.44
N GLU A 231 1.35 24.15 -9.28
CA GLU A 231 0.13 24.81 -8.83
C GLU A 231 -1.05 24.36 -9.70
N PRO A 232 -2.23 24.11 -9.12
CA PRO A 232 -3.42 23.85 -9.89
C PRO A 232 -3.58 24.97 -10.91
N ALA A 233 -3.76 24.62 -12.19
CA ALA A 233 -4.11 25.62 -13.18
C ALA A 233 -5.38 26.37 -12.69
N PRO A 234 -5.46 27.69 -12.87
CA PRO A 234 -6.64 28.44 -12.44
C PRO A 234 -7.87 27.88 -13.14
N LEU A 235 -8.99 27.81 -12.41
CA LEU A 235 -10.26 27.37 -12.97
C LEU A 235 -10.61 28.28 -14.16
N ARG A 236 -10.91 27.70 -15.32
CA ARG A 236 -11.35 28.47 -16.49
C ARG A 236 -12.86 28.36 -16.59
N ALA A 237 -13.55 29.48 -16.44
CA ALA A 237 -14.99 29.55 -16.46
C ALA A 237 -15.49 30.42 -17.62
N LEU A 238 -16.69 30.11 -18.11
CA LEU A 238 -17.41 30.93 -19.07
C LEU A 238 -18.78 31.30 -18.50
N LEU A 239 -19.03 32.59 -18.31
CA LEU A 239 -20.33 33.14 -17.91
C LEU A 239 -21.11 33.61 -19.13
N ILE A 240 -22.32 33.10 -19.30
CA ILE A 240 -23.26 33.49 -20.35
C ILE A 240 -24.57 33.91 -19.70
N GLY A 241 -25.03 35.13 -19.97
CA GLY A 241 -26.29 35.58 -19.39
C GLY A 241 -26.75 36.93 -19.88
N ALA A 242 -27.76 37.47 -19.21
CA ALA A 242 -28.13 38.88 -19.31
C ALA A 242 -27.33 39.74 -18.30
N PRO A 243 -27.05 41.02 -18.62
CA PRO A 243 -26.51 41.98 -17.66
C PRO A 243 -27.39 42.08 -16.41
N SER A 244 -26.82 41.76 -15.24
CA SER A 244 -27.54 41.75 -13.97
C SER A 244 -26.60 42.04 -12.78
N PRO A 245 -27.13 42.44 -11.61
CA PRO A 245 -26.32 42.56 -10.40
C PRO A 245 -25.57 41.26 -10.09
N GLU A 246 -26.24 40.11 -10.23
CA GLU A 246 -25.60 38.80 -10.03
C GLU A 246 -24.39 38.60 -10.96
N ALA A 247 -24.52 38.90 -12.26
CA ALA A 247 -23.40 38.79 -13.19
C ALA A 247 -22.21 39.70 -12.82
N LYS A 248 -22.48 40.91 -12.30
CA LYS A 248 -21.45 41.84 -11.83
C LYS A 248 -20.68 41.28 -10.62
N TYR A 249 -21.39 40.80 -9.60
CA TYR A 249 -20.76 40.29 -8.38
C TYR A 249 -20.05 38.95 -8.60
N LEU A 250 -20.60 38.09 -9.46
CA LEU A 250 -19.98 36.84 -9.83
C LEU A 250 -18.67 37.06 -10.59
N ARG A 251 -18.63 38.03 -11.52
CA ARG A 251 -17.40 38.42 -12.23
C ARG A 251 -16.33 38.92 -11.27
N ARG A 252 -16.69 39.85 -10.39
CA ARG A 252 -15.76 40.41 -9.40
C ARG A 252 -15.19 39.31 -8.49
N TRP A 253 -16.06 38.44 -7.96
CA TRP A 253 -15.60 37.32 -7.15
C TRP A 253 -14.68 36.37 -7.92
N ALA A 254 -15.01 36.04 -9.18
CA ALA A 254 -14.19 35.16 -9.99
C ALA A 254 -12.78 35.75 -10.23
N GLU A 255 -12.69 37.06 -10.50
CA GLU A 255 -11.42 37.78 -10.60
C GLU A 255 -10.64 37.73 -9.28
N ASP A 256 -11.29 38.03 -8.15
CA ASP A 256 -10.68 37.99 -6.80
C ASP A 256 -10.20 36.57 -6.41
N ALA A 257 -10.92 35.54 -6.85
CA ALA A 257 -10.60 34.13 -6.62
C ALA A 257 -9.55 33.54 -7.59
N GLY A 258 -9.02 34.36 -8.52
CA GLY A 258 -8.05 33.90 -9.53
C GLY A 258 -8.62 32.97 -10.60
N ILE A 259 -9.95 32.97 -10.79
CA ILE A 259 -10.64 32.23 -11.86
C ILE A 259 -10.43 32.98 -13.17
N VAL A 260 -9.97 32.28 -14.21
CA VAL A 260 -9.92 32.83 -15.57
C VAL A 260 -11.33 32.80 -16.15
N LEU A 261 -12.08 33.88 -15.91
CA LEU A 261 -13.46 34.02 -16.34
C LEU A 261 -13.55 34.76 -17.67
N GLN A 262 -14.14 34.13 -18.67
CA GLN A 262 -14.63 34.79 -19.86
C GLN A 262 -16.13 35.08 -19.71
N SER A 263 -16.63 36.20 -20.22
CA SER A 263 -18.05 36.54 -20.09
C SER A 263 -18.69 37.04 -21.38
N ARG A 264 -19.92 36.60 -21.62
CA ARG A 264 -20.81 37.08 -22.69
C ARG A 264 -22.14 37.49 -22.06
N LEU A 265 -22.43 38.79 -22.06
CA LEU A 265 -23.61 39.36 -21.42
C LEU A 265 -24.49 40.04 -22.48
N ASP A 266 -25.51 39.32 -22.96
CA ASP A 266 -26.38 39.79 -24.05
C ASP A 266 -27.38 40.84 -23.52
N ALA A 267 -27.22 42.08 -23.97
CA ALA A 267 -28.09 43.20 -23.64
C ALA A 267 -29.27 43.35 -24.63
N GLY A 268 -29.39 42.45 -25.60
CA GLY A 268 -30.34 42.52 -26.70
C GLY A 268 -29.81 43.28 -27.92
N GLY A 269 -30.44 43.08 -29.07
CA GLY A 269 -30.05 43.77 -30.31
C GLY A 269 -28.67 43.40 -30.86
N GLY A 270 -28.08 42.29 -30.38
CA GLY A 270 -26.72 41.87 -30.76
C GLY A 270 -25.60 42.57 -29.98
N VAL A 271 -25.94 43.33 -28.93
CA VAL A 271 -24.96 44.01 -28.07
C VAL A 271 -24.51 43.07 -26.95
N ASP A 272 -23.20 42.87 -26.86
CA ASP A 272 -22.55 42.10 -25.80
C ASP A 272 -21.78 43.03 -24.85
N LEU A 273 -22.16 43.03 -23.57
CA LEU A 273 -21.51 43.81 -22.50
C LEU A 273 -20.49 42.99 -21.68
N GLY A 274 -20.26 41.73 -22.07
CA GLY A 274 -19.30 40.83 -21.44
C GLY A 274 -17.84 41.15 -21.78
N GLY A 275 -17.61 41.84 -22.90
CA GLY A 275 -16.27 42.29 -23.33
C GLY A 275 -15.45 41.24 -24.07
N ASP A 276 -15.89 39.97 -24.09
CA ASP A 276 -15.21 38.87 -24.76
C ASP A 276 -16.00 38.35 -25.96
N ALA A 277 -15.35 38.16 -27.11
CA ALA A 277 -15.97 37.52 -28.27
C ALA A 277 -16.10 35.99 -28.08
N VAL A 278 -16.96 35.56 -27.15
CA VAL A 278 -17.08 34.13 -26.79
C VAL A 278 -18.04 33.38 -27.73
N ARG A 279 -17.51 32.32 -28.35
CA ARG A 279 -18.28 31.39 -29.19
C ARG A 279 -18.55 30.08 -28.46
N LEU A 280 -19.79 29.59 -28.55
CA LEU A 280 -20.19 28.26 -28.08
C LEU A 280 -19.92 27.20 -29.16
N ASP A 281 -18.65 26.91 -29.40
CA ASP A 281 -18.22 25.84 -30.31
C ASP A 281 -17.39 24.77 -29.57
N PRO A 282 -17.19 23.58 -30.19
CA PRO A 282 -16.47 22.49 -29.53
C PRO A 282 -15.03 22.83 -29.10
N ALA A 283 -14.34 23.76 -29.76
CA ALA A 283 -12.98 24.14 -29.38
C ALA A 283 -13.00 24.99 -28.11
N SER A 284 -13.88 25.99 -28.06
CA SER A 284 -14.07 26.86 -26.90
C SER A 284 -14.54 26.09 -25.67
N LEU A 285 -15.48 25.14 -25.82
CA LEU A 285 -15.97 24.31 -24.71
C LEU A 285 -14.92 23.32 -24.16
N ARG A 286 -13.92 22.92 -24.96
CA ARG A 286 -12.76 22.15 -24.47
C ARG A 286 -11.78 23.03 -23.69
N ALA A 287 -11.71 24.32 -24.00
CA ALA A 287 -10.79 25.26 -23.39
C ALA A 287 -11.25 25.76 -22.00
N VAL A 288 -12.49 25.53 -21.61
CA VAL A 288 -13.03 25.88 -20.29
C VAL A 288 -13.38 24.65 -19.48
N ASP A 289 -13.41 24.79 -18.15
CA ASP A 289 -13.68 23.73 -17.20
C ASP A 289 -15.14 23.77 -16.73
N VAL A 290 -15.74 24.97 -16.65
CA VAL A 290 -17.16 25.20 -16.30
C VAL A 290 -17.80 26.26 -17.20
N VAL A 291 -19.07 26.05 -17.57
CA VAL A 291 -19.95 27.09 -18.15
C VAL A 291 -21.04 27.41 -17.13
N ILE A 292 -21.22 28.70 -16.83
CA ILE A 292 -22.32 29.22 -16.02
C ILE A 292 -23.27 29.93 -16.99
N ILE A 293 -24.51 29.46 -17.11
CA ILE A 293 -25.49 30.01 -18.04
C ILE A 293 -26.83 30.24 -17.33
N ASP A 294 -27.45 31.40 -17.53
CA ASP A 294 -28.83 31.58 -17.06
C ASP A 294 -29.86 30.85 -17.93
N ASP A 295 -31.00 30.53 -17.34
CA ASP A 295 -32.11 29.80 -17.95
C ASP A 295 -32.66 30.48 -19.22
N VAL A 296 -32.71 31.81 -19.23
CA VAL A 296 -33.14 32.60 -20.39
C VAL A 296 -32.16 32.47 -21.56
N SER A 297 -30.87 32.65 -21.32
CA SER A 297 -29.83 32.53 -22.35
C SER A 297 -29.69 31.10 -22.84
N LEU A 298 -29.86 30.11 -21.97
CA LEU A 298 -29.89 28.70 -22.35
C LEU A 298 -31.07 28.39 -23.28
N ALA A 299 -32.25 28.95 -23.01
CA ALA A 299 -33.43 28.80 -23.85
C ALA A 299 -33.28 29.51 -25.20
N ALA A 300 -32.57 30.64 -25.24
CA ALA A 300 -32.26 31.39 -26.46
C ALA A 300 -31.24 30.67 -27.38
N LEU A 301 -30.54 29.65 -26.88
CA LEU A 301 -29.63 28.87 -27.73
C LEU A 301 -30.39 28.06 -28.79
N GLY A 302 -29.94 28.18 -30.04
CA GLY A 302 -30.36 27.28 -31.13
C GLY A 302 -30.09 25.81 -30.82
N SER A 303 -30.70 24.90 -31.59
CA SER A 303 -30.53 23.45 -31.43
C SER A 303 -29.06 23.02 -31.44
N ALA A 304 -28.27 23.57 -32.37
CA ALA A 304 -26.83 23.29 -32.47
C ALA A 304 -26.05 23.68 -31.20
N GLY A 305 -26.36 24.83 -30.60
CA GLY A 305 -25.69 25.27 -29.36
C GLY A 305 -26.02 24.38 -28.17
N ARG A 306 -27.30 23.98 -28.03
CA ARG A 306 -27.74 23.05 -26.98
C ARG A 306 -27.12 21.66 -27.14
N THR A 307 -27.05 21.13 -28.37
CA THR A 307 -26.37 19.87 -28.65
C THR A 307 -24.87 19.96 -28.37
N GLY A 308 -24.21 21.07 -28.74
CA GLY A 308 -22.79 21.30 -28.46
C GLY A 308 -22.49 21.32 -26.96
N LEU A 309 -23.33 22.00 -26.16
CA LEU A 309 -23.22 21.98 -24.70
C LEU A 309 -23.42 20.57 -24.13
N ALA A 310 -24.45 19.85 -24.58
CA ALA A 310 -24.71 18.47 -24.12
C ALA A 310 -23.53 17.53 -24.40
N GLN A 311 -22.90 17.64 -25.59
CA GLN A 311 -21.70 16.88 -25.94
C GLN A 311 -20.47 17.28 -25.11
N GLY A 312 -20.32 18.59 -24.86
CA GLY A 312 -19.27 19.12 -23.98
C GLY A 312 -19.38 18.54 -22.57
N VAL A 313 -20.59 18.55 -22.00
CA VAL A 313 -20.89 17.97 -20.68
C VAL A 313 -20.57 16.47 -20.68
N ALA A 314 -21.06 15.72 -21.66
CA ALA A 314 -20.76 14.28 -21.76
C ALA A 314 -19.24 13.99 -21.80
N SER A 315 -18.45 14.93 -22.32
CA SER A 315 -16.99 14.86 -22.42
C SER A 315 -16.22 15.46 -21.24
N GLY A 316 -16.89 15.85 -20.15
CA GLY A 316 -16.22 16.34 -18.93
C GLY A 316 -16.39 17.83 -18.64
N LEU A 317 -17.21 18.58 -19.37
CA LEU A 317 -17.52 19.97 -19.03
C LEU A 317 -18.47 20.05 -17.81
N GLY A 318 -18.21 20.97 -16.89
CA GLY A 318 -19.17 21.40 -15.88
C GLY A 318 -20.16 22.42 -16.45
N LEU A 319 -21.46 22.27 -16.17
CA LEU A 319 -22.48 23.23 -16.58
C LEU A 319 -23.30 23.65 -15.35
N VAL A 320 -23.40 24.94 -15.07
CA VAL A 320 -24.30 25.50 -14.05
C VAL A 320 -25.42 26.25 -14.74
N VAL A 321 -26.66 25.81 -14.54
CA VAL A 321 -27.86 26.50 -15.02
C VAL A 321 -28.42 27.37 -13.89
N ARG A 322 -28.37 28.68 -14.06
CA ARG A 322 -28.86 29.64 -13.07
C ARG A 322 -30.32 29.97 -13.36
N MET A 323 -31.20 29.70 -12.39
CA MET A 323 -32.61 30.06 -12.50
C MET A 323 -32.80 31.55 -12.22
N THR A 324 -33.28 32.29 -13.22
CA THR A 324 -33.62 33.72 -13.10
C THR A 324 -35.12 33.98 -13.18
N ALA A 325 -35.89 33.00 -13.66
CA ALA A 325 -37.34 33.05 -13.80
C ALA A 325 -37.99 31.71 -13.43
N PRO A 326 -39.34 31.67 -13.29
CA PRO A 326 -40.07 30.42 -13.08
C PRO A 326 -39.76 29.35 -14.15
N ALA A 327 -39.63 28.09 -13.72
CA ALA A 327 -39.33 26.96 -14.59
C ALA A 327 -40.52 26.56 -15.48
N THR A 328 -40.61 27.18 -16.67
CA THR A 328 -41.62 26.82 -17.68
C THR A 328 -41.49 25.36 -18.15
N ALA A 329 -42.55 24.81 -18.76
CA ALA A 329 -42.49 23.46 -19.33
C ALA A 329 -41.38 23.30 -20.40
N ALA A 330 -41.12 24.37 -21.16
CA ALA A 330 -40.06 24.40 -22.17
C ALA A 330 -38.64 24.49 -21.54
N ALA A 331 -38.49 25.22 -20.43
CA ALA A 331 -37.24 25.24 -19.68
C ALA A 331 -36.94 23.84 -19.11
N ARG A 332 -37.94 23.21 -18.46
CA ARG A 332 -37.80 21.85 -17.91
C ARG A 332 -37.50 20.80 -18.98
N SER A 333 -38.07 20.91 -20.18
CA SER A 333 -37.73 20.00 -21.28
C SER A 333 -36.28 20.20 -21.77
N THR A 334 -35.81 21.44 -21.83
CA THR A 334 -34.43 21.78 -22.18
C THR A 334 -33.45 21.25 -21.14
N TRP A 335 -33.73 21.43 -19.85
CA TRP A 335 -32.89 20.91 -18.77
C TRP A 335 -32.88 19.39 -18.75
N ARG A 336 -34.04 18.74 -18.99
CA ARG A 336 -34.13 17.28 -19.12
C ARG A 336 -33.26 16.75 -20.25
N ALA A 337 -33.17 17.46 -21.39
CA ALA A 337 -32.30 17.08 -22.50
C ALA A 337 -30.80 17.19 -22.15
N LEU A 338 -30.43 18.07 -21.21
CA LEU A 338 -29.10 18.15 -20.61
C LEU A 338 -28.91 17.15 -19.46
N GLY A 339 -29.95 16.38 -19.13
CA GLY A 339 -29.92 15.41 -18.07
C GLY A 339 -30.12 16.00 -16.67
N LEU A 340 -30.86 17.09 -16.54
CA LEU A 340 -31.33 17.57 -15.24
C LEU A 340 -32.85 17.42 -15.21
N VAL A 341 -33.33 16.44 -14.44
CA VAL A 341 -34.77 16.20 -14.27
C VAL A 341 -35.26 17.02 -13.09
N THR A 342 -36.10 18.02 -13.36
CA THR A 342 -36.72 18.86 -12.34
C THR A 342 -38.25 18.91 -12.48
N GLU A 343 -38.92 19.03 -11.35
CA GLU A 343 -40.34 19.34 -11.20
C GLU A 343 -40.50 20.60 -10.34
N GLY A 344 -41.67 21.24 -10.41
CA GLY A 344 -41.90 22.51 -9.74
C GLY A 344 -41.12 23.66 -10.40
N GLY A 345 -40.65 24.60 -9.57
CA GLY A 345 -39.88 25.77 -9.97
C GLY A 345 -40.73 27.00 -10.33
N SER A 346 -42.01 27.00 -9.98
CA SER A 346 -42.90 28.17 -10.15
C SER A 346 -43.00 29.02 -8.88
N ASP A 347 -42.80 28.41 -7.72
CA ASP A 347 -42.93 29.05 -6.41
C ASP A 347 -41.54 29.40 -5.86
N ILE A 348 -41.48 30.47 -5.06
CA ILE A 348 -40.28 30.90 -4.35
C ILE A 348 -40.46 30.61 -2.87
N VAL A 349 -39.48 29.95 -2.26
CA VAL A 349 -39.42 29.67 -0.83
C VAL A 349 -38.27 30.47 -0.21
N PRO A 350 -38.44 31.05 1.00
CA PRO A 350 -37.37 31.74 1.69
C PRO A 350 -36.16 30.83 1.91
N VAL A 351 -34.96 31.40 1.78
CA VAL A 351 -33.70 30.71 2.09
C VAL A 351 -33.38 30.88 3.58
N ALA A 352 -33.27 29.77 4.29
CA ALA A 352 -32.87 29.77 5.69
C ALA A 352 -31.36 30.05 5.81
N LEU A 353 -31.01 31.21 6.38
CA LEU A 353 -29.63 31.60 6.58
C LEU A 353 -29.17 31.26 8.01
N ALA A 354 -28.09 30.49 8.12
CA ALA A 354 -27.44 30.30 9.42
C ALA A 354 -26.93 31.65 9.95
N PRO A 355 -26.83 31.84 11.27
CA PRO A 355 -26.15 33.00 11.85
C PRO A 355 -24.71 33.12 11.31
N LEU A 356 -24.22 34.35 11.15
CA LEU A 356 -22.85 34.60 10.69
C LEU A 356 -21.79 34.15 11.70
N ALA A 357 -22.12 34.27 12.98
CA ALA A 357 -21.30 33.88 14.12
C ALA A 357 -22.22 33.59 15.31
N PRO A 358 -21.75 32.85 16.33
CA PRO A 358 -22.52 32.65 17.56
C PRO A 358 -22.69 33.93 18.38
N ASP A 359 -21.74 34.86 18.30
CA ASP A 359 -21.73 36.14 19.01
C ASP A 359 -20.87 37.19 18.27
N ALA A 360 -20.92 38.44 18.73
CA ALA A 360 -20.23 39.58 18.11
C ALA A 360 -18.69 39.49 18.21
N ASP A 361 -18.17 38.86 19.27
CA ASP A 361 -16.74 38.68 19.47
C ASP A 361 -16.18 37.69 18.44
N ALA A 362 -16.88 36.58 18.21
CA ALA A 362 -16.55 35.60 17.18
C ALA A 362 -16.64 36.20 15.77
N LEU A 363 -17.64 37.05 15.50
CA LEU A 363 -17.75 37.77 14.22
C LEU A 363 -16.56 38.72 13.99
N THR A 364 -16.08 39.38 15.04
CA THR A 364 -14.93 40.29 14.98
C THR A 364 -13.64 39.52 14.69
N VAL A 365 -13.44 38.37 15.33
CA VAL A 365 -12.28 37.49 15.06
C VAL A 365 -12.30 36.97 13.62
N LEU A 366 -13.47 36.54 13.12
CA LEU A 366 -13.63 36.05 11.75
C LEU A 366 -13.29 37.13 10.70
N ARG A 367 -13.66 38.40 10.95
CA ARG A 367 -13.38 39.53 10.05
C ARG A 367 -11.91 39.96 10.04
N GLY A 368 -11.13 39.54 11.03
CA GLY A 368 -9.74 39.98 11.20
C GLY A 368 -9.62 41.49 11.49
N PRO A 369 -8.42 42.08 11.36
CA PRO A 369 -8.15 43.45 11.81
C PRO A 369 -8.88 44.56 11.02
N GLY A 370 -9.63 44.23 9.97
CA GLY A 370 -10.44 45.19 9.21
C GLY A 370 -9.65 46.34 8.56
N SER A 371 -10.36 47.21 7.85
CA SER A 371 -9.85 48.54 7.49
C SER A 371 -10.28 49.52 8.59
N PRO A 372 -9.42 50.45 9.05
CA PRO A 372 -9.79 51.43 10.08
C PRO A 372 -10.97 52.33 9.68
N ASP A 373 -11.32 52.38 8.40
CA ASP A 373 -12.42 53.18 7.85
C ASP A 373 -13.76 52.41 7.73
N ALA A 374 -13.81 51.13 8.08
CA ALA A 374 -15.04 50.33 8.02
C ALA A 374 -15.86 50.50 9.32
N PRO A 375 -17.13 50.94 9.27
CA PRO A 375 -17.98 51.05 10.45
C PRO A 375 -18.17 49.68 11.12
N ALA A 376 -17.96 49.61 12.44
CA ALA A 376 -18.06 48.36 13.20
C ALA A 376 -19.51 47.87 13.40
N ASP A 377 -20.49 48.73 13.15
CA ASP A 377 -21.93 48.55 13.31
C ASP A 377 -22.63 48.04 12.04
N VAL A 378 -21.90 47.83 10.94
CA VAL A 378 -22.46 47.36 9.67
C VAL A 378 -22.40 45.83 9.58
N ASN A 379 -23.55 45.20 9.33
CA ASN A 379 -23.74 43.75 9.30
C ASN A 379 -23.42 43.10 10.65
N ALA A 380 -23.93 43.68 11.74
CA ALA A 380 -23.84 43.12 13.08
C ALA A 380 -24.52 41.74 13.15
N VAL A 381 -24.21 40.96 14.20
CA VAL A 381 -24.90 39.67 14.43
C VAL A 381 -26.41 39.83 14.55
N ASP A 382 -26.86 41.00 15.03
CA ASP A 382 -28.26 41.35 15.23
C ASP A 382 -28.94 41.95 13.99
N ASP A 383 -28.19 42.20 12.90
CA ASP A 383 -28.79 42.73 11.67
C ASP A 383 -29.69 41.66 11.01
N PRO A 384 -30.87 42.06 10.50
CA PRO A 384 -31.78 41.11 9.87
C PRO A 384 -31.09 40.46 8.67
N ALA A 385 -31.21 39.12 8.59
CA ALA A 385 -30.71 38.37 7.46
C ALA A 385 -31.37 38.87 6.16
N PRO A 386 -30.61 38.99 5.05
CA PRO A 386 -31.18 39.45 3.79
C PRO A 386 -32.27 38.50 3.31
N ASP A 387 -33.38 39.07 2.82
CA ASP A 387 -34.46 38.29 2.21
C ASP A 387 -33.98 37.66 0.90
N LEU A 388 -33.73 36.36 0.96
CA LEU A 388 -33.33 35.53 -0.16
C LEU A 388 -34.45 34.56 -0.50
N GLY A 389 -34.72 34.42 -1.79
CA GLY A 389 -35.68 33.45 -2.31
C GLY A 389 -34.97 32.41 -3.18
N ARG A 390 -35.30 31.13 -2.96
CA ARG A 390 -34.94 30.05 -3.88
C ARG A 390 -36.19 29.53 -4.59
N TRP A 391 -36.05 29.17 -5.86
CA TRP A 391 -37.09 28.46 -6.58
C TRP A 391 -37.30 27.07 -5.98
N ASP A 392 -38.54 26.72 -5.68
CA ASP A 392 -38.87 25.41 -5.13
C ASP A 392 -38.91 24.37 -6.24
N ILE A 393 -37.79 23.66 -6.40
CA ILE A 393 -37.66 22.59 -7.38
C ILE A 393 -37.52 21.24 -6.66
N ARG A 394 -38.17 20.23 -7.23
CA ARG A 394 -37.96 18.83 -6.86
C ARG A 394 -37.11 18.17 -7.93
N THR A 395 -36.07 17.46 -7.51
CA THR A 395 -35.13 16.80 -8.42
C THR A 395 -35.23 15.28 -8.32
N GLY A 396 -34.69 14.57 -9.31
CA GLY A 396 -34.54 13.12 -9.23
C GLY A 396 -33.54 12.69 -8.14
N ALA A 397 -33.58 11.42 -7.75
CA ALA A 397 -32.72 10.84 -6.70
C ALA A 397 -31.21 10.91 -7.00
N ASP A 398 -30.85 11.04 -8.28
CA ASP A 398 -29.45 11.12 -8.73
C ASP A 398 -28.83 12.52 -8.59
N VAL A 399 -29.62 13.52 -8.18
CA VAL A 399 -29.12 14.89 -7.94
C VAL A 399 -28.54 14.98 -6.54
N VAL A 400 -27.29 15.43 -6.44
CA VAL A 400 -26.58 15.65 -5.18
C VAL A 400 -26.53 17.15 -4.89
N ALA A 401 -26.95 17.57 -3.70
CA ALA A 401 -26.82 18.96 -3.27
C ALA A 401 -25.34 19.33 -3.13
N ALA A 402 -24.90 20.38 -3.82
CA ALA A 402 -23.60 21.01 -3.60
C ALA A 402 -23.66 22.03 -2.45
N VAL A 403 -24.78 22.75 -2.36
CA VAL A 403 -25.00 23.79 -1.35
C VAL A 403 -26.44 23.68 -0.86
N THR A 404 -26.62 23.69 0.46
CA THR A 404 -27.91 23.73 1.13
C THR A 404 -28.04 24.95 2.01
N ASP A 405 -29.27 25.41 2.23
CA ASP A 405 -29.63 26.37 3.26
C ASP A 405 -29.59 25.70 4.65
N ALA A 406 -29.83 26.49 5.71
CA ALA A 406 -29.76 25.99 7.10
C ALA A 406 -30.83 24.94 7.44
N ASP A 407 -31.94 24.92 6.70
CA ASP A 407 -33.04 23.96 6.85
C ASP A 407 -32.88 22.74 5.92
N GLY A 408 -31.76 22.66 5.18
CA GLY A 408 -31.47 21.58 4.23
C GLY A 408 -32.11 21.79 2.85
N GLY A 409 -32.72 22.94 2.59
CA GLY A 409 -33.22 23.31 1.27
C GLY A 409 -32.09 23.50 0.26
N MET A 410 -32.27 22.98 -0.96
CA MET A 410 -31.21 22.97 -1.97
C MET A 410 -31.04 24.34 -2.64
N ILE A 411 -29.86 24.95 -2.47
CA ILE A 411 -29.44 26.19 -3.14
C ILE A 411 -28.83 25.86 -4.49
N ALA A 412 -27.94 24.86 -4.51
CA ALA A 412 -27.35 24.34 -5.73
C ALA A 412 -27.23 22.82 -5.65
N GLY A 413 -27.58 22.13 -6.73
CA GLY A 413 -27.47 20.68 -6.83
C GLY A 413 -27.07 20.23 -8.22
N TRP A 414 -26.35 19.12 -8.30
CA TRP A 414 -25.75 18.64 -9.54
C TRP A 414 -26.02 17.16 -9.82
N GLN A 415 -25.96 16.79 -11.09
CA GLN A 415 -26.05 15.40 -11.55
C GLN A 415 -24.91 15.10 -12.53
N GLN A 416 -24.32 13.90 -12.39
CA GLN A 416 -23.30 13.40 -13.33
C GLN A 416 -23.91 13.09 -14.70
N ARG A 417 -23.26 13.55 -15.78
CA ARG A 417 -23.65 13.27 -17.17
C ARG A 417 -22.42 12.98 -18.03
N GLY A 418 -22.23 11.71 -18.37
CA GLY A 418 -20.98 11.24 -18.98
C GLY A 418 -19.82 11.49 -18.02
N GLN A 419 -18.76 12.15 -18.51
CA GLN A 419 -17.62 12.54 -17.67
C GLN A 419 -17.81 13.89 -16.96
N GLY A 420 -18.82 14.68 -17.33
CA GLY A 420 -19.09 16.00 -16.76
C GLY A 420 -20.28 16.03 -15.80
N ARG A 421 -20.66 17.22 -15.36
CA ARG A 421 -21.71 17.44 -14.36
C ARG A 421 -22.57 18.62 -14.75
N VAL A 422 -23.87 18.51 -14.52
CA VAL A 422 -24.85 19.59 -14.71
C VAL A 422 -25.42 19.97 -13.35
N ALA A 423 -25.22 21.21 -12.93
CA ALA A 423 -25.83 21.82 -11.76
C ALA A 423 -26.98 22.74 -12.12
N VAL A 424 -27.89 22.89 -11.18
CA VAL A 424 -28.89 23.96 -11.12
C VAL A 424 -28.62 24.82 -9.90
N TRP A 425 -28.71 26.13 -10.09
CA TRP A 425 -28.64 27.14 -9.05
C TRP A 425 -30.01 27.80 -8.91
N THR A 426 -30.60 27.71 -7.72
CA THR A 426 -32.02 28.03 -7.48
C THR A 426 -32.25 29.44 -6.95
N VAL A 427 -31.21 30.19 -6.60
CA VAL A 427 -31.31 31.53 -6.01
C VAL A 427 -31.04 32.61 -7.06
N ALA A 428 -32.03 33.43 -7.38
CA ALA A 428 -31.87 34.48 -8.41
C ALA A 428 -31.09 35.72 -7.90
N ASN A 429 -31.15 35.98 -6.59
CA ASN A 429 -30.69 37.23 -5.96
C ASN A 429 -29.57 37.03 -4.93
N SER A 430 -28.68 36.05 -5.12
CA SER A 430 -27.58 35.77 -4.18
C SER A 430 -26.63 36.96 -3.96
N PHE A 431 -26.52 37.89 -4.91
CA PHE A 431 -25.79 39.15 -4.75
C PHE A 431 -26.25 39.98 -3.55
N ALA A 432 -27.48 39.79 -3.05
CA ALA A 432 -27.97 40.44 -1.84
C ALA A 432 -27.11 40.09 -0.62
N LEU A 433 -26.48 38.91 -0.58
CA LEU A 433 -25.49 38.56 0.45
C LEU A 433 -24.32 39.55 0.45
N VAL A 434 -23.79 39.90 -0.73
CA VAL A 434 -22.66 40.83 -0.85
C VAL A 434 -23.08 42.24 -0.44
N LEU A 435 -24.28 42.67 -0.83
CA LEU A 435 -24.84 43.97 -0.45
C LEU A 435 -25.04 44.12 1.06
N ASN A 436 -25.31 43.01 1.75
CA ASN A 436 -25.45 42.94 3.21
C ASN A 436 -24.17 42.39 3.88
N GLY A 437 -23.01 42.64 3.26
CA GLY A 437 -21.66 42.31 3.78
C GLY A 437 -21.40 40.86 4.16
N GLN A 438 -22.22 39.91 3.70
CA GLN A 438 -21.99 38.47 3.78
C GLN A 438 -21.25 37.97 2.53
N ALA A 439 -20.22 38.71 2.10
CA ALA A 439 -19.45 38.37 0.91
C ALA A 439 -18.85 36.97 1.03
N ASP A 440 -18.26 36.61 2.16
CA ASP A 440 -17.64 35.29 2.36
C ASP A 440 -18.63 34.13 2.13
N ARG A 441 -19.88 34.28 2.57
CA ARG A 441 -20.94 33.30 2.32
C ARG A 441 -21.27 33.17 0.83
N TYR A 442 -21.38 34.31 0.13
CA TYR A 442 -21.56 34.34 -1.32
C TYR A 442 -20.41 33.60 -2.04
N GLN A 443 -19.17 33.91 -1.65
CA GLN A 443 -17.98 33.30 -2.21
C GLN A 443 -17.96 31.78 -1.96
N GLN A 444 -18.30 31.36 -0.75
CA GLN A 444 -18.35 29.95 -0.37
C GLN A 444 -19.39 29.18 -1.19
N TRP A 445 -20.62 29.69 -1.32
CA TRP A 445 -21.67 29.02 -2.10
C TRP A 445 -21.30 28.85 -3.57
N TRP A 446 -20.72 29.88 -4.19
CA TRP A 446 -20.25 29.79 -5.56
C TRP A 446 -19.01 28.89 -5.68
N SER A 447 -18.06 28.96 -4.75
CA SER A 447 -16.89 28.08 -4.71
C SER A 447 -17.27 26.61 -4.62
N ASP A 448 -18.20 26.26 -3.71
CA ASP A 448 -18.68 24.89 -3.52
C ASP A 448 -19.42 24.39 -4.76
N THR A 449 -20.27 25.24 -5.36
CA THR A 449 -20.99 24.90 -6.59
C THR A 449 -20.03 24.67 -7.74
N LEU A 450 -19.08 25.58 -7.98
CA LEU A 450 -18.12 25.46 -9.08
C LEU A 450 -17.17 24.27 -8.85
N SER A 451 -16.70 24.05 -7.63
CA SER A 451 -15.86 22.90 -7.28
C SER A 451 -16.58 21.57 -7.49
N ALA A 452 -17.89 21.52 -7.19
CA ALA A 452 -18.72 20.35 -7.40
C ALA A 452 -18.89 20.01 -8.88
N VAL A 453 -18.92 20.99 -9.79
CA VAL A 453 -19.10 20.73 -11.23
C VAL A 453 -17.85 20.85 -12.08
N ALA A 454 -16.77 21.42 -11.53
CA ALA A 454 -15.53 21.65 -12.26
C ALA A 454 -15.06 20.37 -12.92
N ARG A 455 -14.62 20.50 -14.17
CA ARG A 455 -13.94 19.42 -14.89
C ARG A 455 -12.83 18.87 -13.99
N PRO A 456 -12.85 17.58 -13.63
CA PRO A 456 -11.79 17.01 -12.82
C PRO A 456 -10.46 17.30 -13.49
N ALA A 457 -9.51 17.89 -12.76
CA ALA A 457 -8.17 18.11 -13.27
C ALA A 457 -7.57 16.75 -13.64
N SER A 458 -7.57 16.42 -14.93
CA SER A 458 -7.04 15.17 -15.48
C SER A 458 -5.52 15.21 -15.54
N GLN A 459 -4.88 15.50 -14.39
CA GLN A 459 -3.45 15.29 -14.28
C GLN A 459 -3.20 13.79 -14.38
N PHE A 460 -2.52 13.37 -15.44
CA PHE A 460 -2.13 11.99 -15.63
C PHE A 460 -1.20 11.56 -14.49
N ARG A 461 -1.74 10.76 -13.57
CA ARG A 461 -1.05 10.26 -12.40
C ARG A 461 -1.27 8.75 -12.30
N PRO A 462 -0.49 7.95 -13.05
CA PRO A 462 -0.49 6.51 -12.84
C PRO A 462 0.00 6.20 -11.43
N GLU A 463 -0.55 5.16 -10.84
CA GLU A 463 -0.08 4.65 -9.56
C GLU A 463 1.23 3.86 -9.78
N VAL A 464 2.30 4.31 -9.13
CA VAL A 464 3.61 3.64 -9.15
C VAL A 464 4.13 3.47 -7.72
N PRO A 465 4.87 2.39 -7.43
CA PRO A 465 5.64 2.26 -6.20
C PRO A 465 6.54 3.49 -5.95
N ALA A 466 6.65 3.91 -4.69
CA ALA A 466 7.41 5.10 -4.32
C ALA A 466 8.94 4.95 -4.55
N LEU A 467 9.46 3.72 -4.39
CA LEU A 467 10.88 3.40 -4.60
C LEU A 467 11.01 2.27 -5.63
N VAL A 468 11.22 2.64 -6.89
CA VAL A 468 11.42 1.69 -8.00
C VAL A 468 12.91 1.40 -8.17
N ARG A 469 13.27 0.16 -8.53
CA ARG A 469 14.67 -0.24 -8.77
C ARG A 469 14.86 -0.90 -10.11
N ALA A 470 16.06 -0.73 -10.67
CA ALA A 470 16.50 -1.47 -11.84
C ALA A 470 16.56 -2.99 -11.52
N GLY A 471 16.15 -3.80 -12.49
CA GLY A 471 16.11 -5.26 -12.43
C GLY A 471 14.88 -5.84 -11.74
N GLU A 472 13.99 -5.03 -11.17
CA GLU A 472 12.84 -5.50 -10.38
C GLU A 472 11.51 -5.25 -11.09
N ARG A 473 10.63 -6.26 -11.09
CA ARG A 473 9.27 -6.13 -11.61
C ARG A 473 8.49 -5.09 -10.80
N MET A 474 7.86 -4.14 -11.47
CA MET A 474 6.89 -3.22 -10.89
C MET A 474 5.54 -3.29 -11.60
N ALA A 475 4.50 -2.76 -10.96
CA ALA A 475 3.21 -2.51 -11.58
C ALA A 475 3.01 -1.00 -11.75
N ILE A 476 2.41 -0.62 -12.88
CA ILE A 476 1.95 0.73 -13.18
C ILE A 476 0.44 0.63 -13.37
N CYS A 477 -0.34 1.25 -12.49
CA CYS A 477 -1.80 1.16 -12.49
C CYS A 477 -2.45 2.51 -12.78
N ALA A 478 -3.79 2.53 -12.83
CA ALA A 478 -4.60 3.69 -13.20
C ALA A 478 -4.28 4.22 -14.62
N LEU A 479 -3.99 3.31 -15.55
CA LEU A 479 -3.75 3.64 -16.95
C LEU A 479 -5.08 3.84 -17.69
N ALA A 480 -5.30 5.02 -18.26
CA ALA A 480 -6.55 5.37 -18.94
C ALA A 480 -6.62 4.91 -20.42
N GLY A 481 -5.59 4.21 -20.92
CA GLY A 481 -5.47 3.82 -22.33
C GLY A 481 -4.09 3.26 -22.68
N PRO A 482 -3.76 3.11 -23.97
CA PRO A 482 -2.46 2.63 -24.40
C PRO A 482 -1.35 3.55 -23.87
N ALA A 483 -0.41 2.96 -23.16
CA ALA A 483 0.69 3.65 -22.52
C ALA A 483 2.02 2.99 -22.90
N ARG A 484 3.09 3.77 -22.86
CA ARG A 484 4.46 3.30 -23.01
C ARG A 484 5.37 3.95 -21.98
N VAL A 485 6.47 3.28 -21.66
CA VAL A 485 7.54 3.84 -20.84
C VAL A 485 8.72 4.15 -21.73
N ILE A 486 9.27 5.35 -21.60
CA ILE A 486 10.51 5.78 -22.24
C ILE A 486 11.59 5.78 -21.17
N ALA A 487 12.59 4.92 -21.33
CA ALA A 487 13.75 4.83 -20.46
C ALA A 487 14.73 6.01 -20.72
N PRO A 488 15.67 6.28 -19.78
CA PRO A 488 16.63 7.38 -19.91
C PRO A 488 17.61 7.21 -21.09
N ASP A 489 17.82 5.97 -21.55
CA ASP A 489 18.60 5.64 -22.76
C ASP A 489 17.78 5.79 -24.07
N GLY A 490 16.51 6.17 -23.97
CA GLY A 490 15.59 6.33 -25.09
C GLY A 490 14.87 5.04 -25.50
N ALA A 491 15.14 3.90 -24.84
CA ALA A 491 14.40 2.67 -25.13
C ALA A 491 12.92 2.83 -24.76
N GLU A 492 12.03 2.40 -25.64
CA GLU A 492 10.59 2.44 -25.41
C GLU A 492 10.04 1.04 -25.13
N ALA A 493 9.19 0.94 -24.11
CA ALA A 493 8.46 -0.28 -23.75
C ALA A 493 6.96 -0.01 -23.75
N VAL A 494 6.22 -0.68 -24.62
CA VAL A 494 4.75 -0.60 -24.63
C VAL A 494 4.19 -1.35 -23.43
N LEU A 495 3.28 -0.72 -22.68
CA LEU A 495 2.63 -1.30 -21.52
C LEU A 495 1.42 -2.12 -21.95
N ALA A 496 1.48 -3.43 -21.74
CA ALA A 496 0.34 -4.32 -21.90
C ALA A 496 -0.51 -4.29 -20.61
N ILE A 497 -1.73 -3.75 -20.71
CA ILE A 497 -2.68 -3.74 -19.59
C ILE A 497 -3.20 -5.17 -19.37
N ASP A 498 -3.09 -5.66 -18.14
CA ASP A 498 -3.59 -6.96 -17.74
C ASP A 498 -5.13 -6.95 -17.67
N PRO A 499 -5.84 -7.75 -18.49
CA PRO A 499 -7.30 -7.84 -18.44
C PRO A 499 -7.83 -8.29 -17.07
N ALA A 500 -7.06 -9.10 -16.33
CA ALA A 500 -7.44 -9.56 -14.99
C ALA A 500 -7.40 -8.44 -13.94
N ALA A 501 -6.72 -7.32 -14.21
CA ALA A 501 -6.69 -6.17 -13.32
C ALA A 501 -8.00 -5.37 -13.31
N GLY A 502 -8.92 -5.63 -14.24
CA GLY A 502 -10.24 -4.97 -14.30
C GLY A 502 -10.13 -3.44 -14.31
N SER A 503 -10.92 -2.78 -13.45
CA SER A 503 -10.95 -1.32 -13.34
C SER A 503 -9.64 -0.68 -12.85
N ARG A 504 -8.71 -1.45 -12.27
CA ARG A 504 -7.41 -0.92 -11.84
C ARG A 504 -6.47 -0.63 -13.00
N SER A 505 -6.69 -1.25 -14.17
CA SER A 505 -5.95 -1.01 -15.41
C SER A 505 -4.43 -0.98 -15.18
N CYS A 506 -3.89 -2.12 -14.76
CA CYS A 506 -2.48 -2.28 -14.40
C CYS A 506 -1.67 -2.94 -15.50
N ALA A 507 -0.43 -2.49 -15.69
CA ALA A 507 0.57 -3.14 -16.54
C ALA A 507 1.83 -3.46 -15.73
N ALA A 508 2.47 -4.59 -16.03
CA ALA A 508 3.76 -4.93 -15.45
C ALA A 508 4.90 -4.31 -16.26
N TYR A 509 5.94 -3.84 -15.57
CA TYR A 509 7.13 -3.24 -16.18
C TYR A 509 8.40 -3.69 -15.46
N TRP A 510 9.49 -3.88 -16.21
CA TRP A 510 10.81 -4.25 -15.70
C TRP A 510 11.85 -3.23 -16.17
N PRO A 511 12.14 -2.19 -15.37
CA PRO A 511 13.20 -1.27 -15.71
C PRO A 511 14.57 -1.95 -15.60
N LEU A 512 15.39 -1.89 -16.66
CA LEU A 512 16.73 -2.48 -16.65
C LEU A 512 17.82 -1.46 -16.32
N VAL A 513 17.60 -0.19 -16.67
CA VAL A 513 18.55 0.90 -16.45
C VAL A 513 18.09 1.79 -15.30
N PRO A 514 18.98 2.34 -14.46
CA PRO A 514 18.63 3.36 -13.49
C PRO A 514 18.42 4.73 -14.16
N GLY A 515 17.65 5.60 -13.52
CA GLY A 515 17.40 6.97 -13.96
C GLY A 515 15.92 7.30 -14.15
N VAL A 516 15.65 8.49 -14.67
CA VAL A 516 14.29 8.99 -14.85
C VAL A 516 13.64 8.33 -16.06
N HIS A 517 12.56 7.59 -15.82
CA HIS A 517 11.69 7.02 -16.84
C HIS A 517 10.45 7.89 -17.01
N ARG A 518 9.93 7.96 -18.24
CA ARG A 518 8.71 8.70 -18.56
C ARG A 518 7.61 7.75 -19.00
N VAL A 519 6.55 7.65 -18.21
CA VAL A 519 5.30 7.00 -18.60
C VAL A 519 4.53 7.97 -19.48
N VAL A 520 4.18 7.54 -20.67
CA VAL A 520 3.51 8.33 -21.69
C VAL A 520 2.21 7.63 -22.04
N ALA A 521 1.08 8.31 -21.82
CA ALA A 521 -0.23 7.84 -22.22
C ALA A 521 -0.87 8.81 -23.21
N GLN A 522 -1.69 8.26 -24.11
CA GLN A 522 -2.55 9.08 -24.97
C GLN A 522 -3.91 9.29 -24.32
N ALA A 523 -4.31 10.56 -24.18
CA ALA A 523 -5.65 10.96 -23.76
C ALA A 523 -6.28 11.79 -24.89
N GLY A 524 -6.93 11.12 -25.85
CA GLY A 524 -7.42 11.76 -27.07
C GLY A 524 -6.28 12.36 -27.90
N PRO A 525 -6.35 13.64 -28.34
CA PRO A 525 -5.30 14.27 -29.15
C PRO A 525 -4.08 14.73 -28.34
N ARG A 526 -4.10 14.65 -27.00
CA ARG A 526 -3.05 15.18 -26.14
C ARG A 526 -2.25 14.04 -25.51
N GLN A 527 -0.92 14.16 -25.62
CA GLN A 527 -0.01 13.27 -24.93
C GLN A 527 0.15 13.75 -23.48
N GLN A 528 0.00 12.84 -22.53
CA GLN A 528 0.26 13.11 -21.12
C GLN A 528 1.50 12.33 -20.70
N THR A 529 2.29 12.91 -19.79
CA THR A 529 3.58 12.33 -19.39
C THR A 529 3.73 12.39 -17.88
N PHE A 530 4.24 11.31 -17.31
CA PHE A 530 4.54 11.17 -15.89
C PHE A 530 5.96 10.64 -15.71
N ALA A 531 6.79 11.35 -14.96
CA ALA A 531 8.16 10.94 -14.68
C ALA A 531 8.26 10.09 -13.40
N MET A 532 9.05 9.03 -13.41
CA MET A 532 9.37 8.21 -12.24
C MET A 532 10.88 7.97 -12.16
N LEU A 533 11.43 7.95 -10.95
CA LEU A 533 12.86 7.67 -10.74
C LEU A 533 13.04 6.16 -10.49
N VAL A 534 13.90 5.54 -11.31
CA VAL A 534 14.37 4.17 -11.08
C VAL A 534 15.74 4.23 -10.42
N LEU A 535 15.84 3.67 -9.23
CA LEU A 535 17.06 3.60 -8.44
C LEU A 535 17.99 2.50 -8.98
N PRO A 536 19.32 2.66 -8.83
CA PRO A 536 20.25 1.58 -9.14
C PRO A 536 20.04 0.41 -8.16
N GLU A 537 20.38 -0.79 -8.61
CA GLU A 537 20.17 -2.04 -7.85
C GLU A 537 20.81 -1.98 -6.45
N THR A 538 21.95 -1.30 -6.33
CA THR A 538 22.73 -1.17 -5.10
C THR A 538 22.19 -0.13 -4.11
N ALA A 539 21.33 0.80 -4.55
CA ALA A 539 20.90 1.95 -3.72
C ALA A 539 20.18 1.55 -2.42
N LEU A 540 19.47 0.41 -2.44
CA LEU A 540 18.66 -0.09 -1.33
C LEU A 540 19.10 -1.50 -0.88
N ALA A 541 20.37 -1.86 -1.09
CA ALA A 541 20.89 -3.19 -0.79
C ALA A 541 20.70 -3.60 0.69
N ALA A 542 21.00 -2.68 1.63
CA ALA A 542 20.83 -2.95 3.06
C ALA A 542 19.35 -3.10 3.47
N ILE A 543 18.44 -2.31 2.89
CA ILE A 543 16.99 -2.48 3.08
C ILE A 543 16.55 -3.87 2.61
N ARG A 544 16.94 -4.27 1.39
CA ARG A 544 16.64 -5.59 0.80
C ARG A 544 17.15 -6.74 1.66
N ALA A 545 18.38 -6.65 2.12
CA ALA A 545 19.00 -7.67 2.94
C ALA A 545 18.27 -7.85 4.28
N ARG A 546 17.80 -6.74 4.89
CA ARG A 546 16.93 -6.79 6.08
C ARG A 546 15.57 -7.43 5.75
N GLU A 547 14.88 -6.94 4.72
CA GLU A 547 13.55 -7.41 4.31
C GLU A 547 13.57 -8.91 3.95
N THR A 548 14.59 -9.36 3.22
CA THR A 548 14.76 -10.78 2.86
C THR A 548 14.92 -11.65 4.10
N GLY A 549 15.74 -11.20 5.07
CA GLY A 549 15.93 -11.91 6.33
C GLY A 549 14.64 -12.00 7.15
N GLU A 550 13.91 -10.89 7.31
CA GLU A 550 12.63 -10.87 8.03
C GLU A 550 11.54 -11.68 7.34
N ALA A 551 11.44 -11.59 6.00
CA ALA A 551 10.45 -12.33 5.24
C ALA A 551 10.75 -13.84 5.24
N THR A 552 12.03 -14.22 5.31
CA THR A 552 12.45 -15.63 5.45
C THR A 552 12.21 -16.13 6.87
N SER A 553 12.44 -15.33 7.91
CA SER A 553 12.19 -15.75 9.29
C SER A 553 10.71 -15.96 9.57
N LEU A 554 9.85 -15.06 9.10
CA LEU A 554 8.39 -15.22 9.17
C LEU A 554 7.93 -16.47 8.41
N TRP A 555 8.45 -16.69 7.20
CA TRP A 555 8.13 -17.86 6.40
C TRP A 555 8.59 -19.16 7.09
N ALA A 556 9.84 -19.23 7.57
CA ALA A 556 10.38 -20.42 8.24
C ALA A 556 9.64 -20.76 9.53
N ALA A 557 9.19 -19.75 10.28
CA ALA A 557 8.35 -19.93 11.48
C ALA A 557 6.97 -20.52 11.12
N ALA A 558 6.36 -20.07 10.01
CA ALA A 558 5.09 -20.64 9.55
C ALA A 558 5.21 -22.12 9.15
N GLN A 559 6.36 -22.51 8.61
CA GLN A 559 6.64 -23.88 8.16
C GLN A 559 6.82 -24.87 9.32
N THR A 560 7.17 -24.37 10.51
CA THR A 560 7.40 -25.16 11.73
C THR A 560 6.20 -25.17 12.69
N ALA A 561 5.06 -24.59 12.30
CA ALA A 561 3.82 -24.58 13.09
C ALA A 561 3.22 -25.99 13.29
N PRO A 562 2.48 -26.25 14.40
CA PRO A 562 2.12 -27.61 14.84
C PRO A 562 1.23 -28.42 13.88
N ALA A 563 0.55 -27.80 12.93
CA ALA A 563 -0.19 -28.51 11.88
C ALA A 563 0.76 -29.33 10.95
N SER A 564 2.00 -28.88 10.78
CA SER A 564 3.07 -29.59 10.06
C SER A 564 3.82 -30.57 10.97
N ALA A 565 3.78 -30.39 12.29
CA ALA A 565 4.45 -31.25 13.26
C ALA A 565 3.78 -32.61 13.42
N ALA A 566 2.46 -32.71 13.19
CA ALA A 566 1.75 -34.00 13.16
C ALA A 566 2.21 -34.90 11.99
N ALA A 567 2.79 -34.32 10.94
CA ALA A 567 3.41 -35.04 9.82
C ALA A 567 4.93 -35.25 9.99
N ALA A 568 5.54 -34.68 11.04
CA ALA A 568 6.98 -34.69 11.29
C ALA A 568 7.37 -35.62 12.47
N THR A 569 6.69 -36.74 12.65
CA THR A 569 7.31 -37.87 13.33
C THR A 569 8.41 -38.37 12.40
N THR A 570 9.68 -38.17 12.79
CA THR A 570 10.81 -38.79 12.10
C THR A 570 10.48 -40.26 11.92
N PRO A 571 10.46 -40.81 10.69
CA PRO A 571 10.13 -42.21 10.52
C PRO A 571 11.14 -43.04 11.32
N GLU A 572 10.64 -43.76 12.31
CA GLU A 572 11.44 -44.57 13.22
C GLU A 572 11.48 -46.01 12.69
N ARG A 573 12.67 -46.56 12.47
CA ARG A 573 12.82 -47.99 12.15
C ARG A 573 13.10 -48.75 13.43
N ARG A 574 12.44 -49.91 13.61
CA ARG A 574 12.84 -50.88 14.65
C ARG A 574 14.31 -51.28 14.41
N GLY A 575 15.16 -51.09 15.41
CA GLY A 575 16.55 -51.52 15.35
C GLY A 575 16.67 -53.05 15.20
N PRO A 576 17.86 -53.55 14.82
CA PRO A 576 18.07 -54.99 14.69
C PRO A 576 17.90 -55.68 16.05
N ALA A 577 17.01 -56.68 16.13
CA ALA A 577 16.74 -57.45 17.36
C ALA A 577 17.80 -58.54 17.66
N TRP A 578 18.59 -58.95 16.66
CA TRP A 578 19.53 -60.06 16.76
C TRP A 578 20.65 -59.90 17.80
N PRO A 579 21.25 -58.71 18.04
CA PRO A 579 22.33 -58.56 19.03
C PRO A 579 21.82 -58.82 20.44
N TRP A 580 20.60 -58.36 20.73
CA TRP A 580 19.92 -58.56 22.01
C TRP A 580 19.57 -60.04 22.22
N LEU A 581 19.18 -60.74 21.15
CA LEU A 581 18.84 -62.17 21.20
C LEU A 581 20.07 -63.02 21.51
N LEU A 582 21.21 -62.73 20.89
CA LEU A 582 22.47 -63.39 21.22
C LEU A 582 22.87 -63.13 22.67
N GLY A 583 22.77 -61.88 23.15
CA GLY A 583 23.03 -61.54 24.55
C GLY A 583 22.13 -62.33 25.50
N TRP A 584 20.83 -62.41 25.20
CA TRP A 584 19.86 -63.14 26.00
C TRP A 584 20.18 -64.65 26.07
N LEU A 585 20.56 -65.27 24.94
CA LEU A 585 20.96 -66.68 24.88
C LEU A 585 22.19 -66.96 25.75
N VAL A 586 23.21 -66.11 25.67
CA VAL A 586 24.45 -66.26 26.46
C VAL A 586 24.16 -66.15 27.96
N VAL A 587 23.39 -65.15 28.37
CA VAL A 587 23.04 -64.94 29.78
C VAL A 587 22.15 -66.06 30.31
N SER A 588 21.20 -66.55 29.51
CA SER A 588 20.33 -67.67 29.90
C SER A 588 21.09 -69.00 29.99
N ALA A 589 22.07 -69.24 29.13
CA ALA A 589 22.98 -70.38 29.24
C ALA A 589 23.85 -70.31 30.51
N ALA A 590 24.36 -69.12 30.86
CA ALA A 590 25.11 -68.90 32.09
C ALA A 590 24.26 -69.12 33.35
N LEU A 591 23.00 -68.66 33.34
CA LEU A 591 22.03 -68.92 34.42
C LEU A 591 21.79 -70.43 34.61
N TRP A 592 21.60 -71.18 33.51
CA TRP A 592 21.40 -72.62 33.57
C TRP A 592 22.61 -73.37 34.15
N LEU A 593 23.82 -73.02 33.70
CA LEU A 593 25.06 -73.61 34.23
C LEU A 593 25.26 -73.29 35.71
N GLY A 594 24.99 -72.05 36.12
CA GLY A 594 25.10 -71.61 37.50
C GLY A 594 24.08 -72.27 38.42
N GLU A 595 22.82 -72.44 37.98
CA GLU A 595 21.80 -73.16 38.74
C GLU A 595 22.17 -74.65 38.88
N ARG A 596 22.72 -75.27 37.82
CA ARG A 596 23.19 -76.66 37.87
C ARG A 596 24.34 -76.83 38.87
N ALA A 597 25.30 -75.90 38.88
CA ALA A 597 26.42 -75.91 39.82
C ALA A 597 25.98 -75.71 41.29
N LEU A 598 24.90 -74.95 41.53
CA LEU A 598 24.29 -74.78 42.85
C LEU A 598 23.62 -76.06 43.36
N ARG A 599 22.96 -76.81 42.47
CA ARG A 599 22.28 -78.08 42.82
C ARG A 599 23.26 -79.21 43.11
N THR A 600 24.48 -79.18 42.56
CA THR A 600 25.51 -80.20 42.76
C THR A 600 26.39 -79.99 44.00
N LYS A 601 26.26 -78.88 44.72
CA LYS A 601 26.98 -78.66 45.99
C LYS A 601 26.14 -79.21 47.16
N PRO A 602 26.61 -80.23 47.91
CA PRO A 602 25.89 -80.72 49.08
C PRO A 602 25.72 -79.59 50.10
N ALA A 603 24.57 -79.57 50.78
CA ALA A 603 24.34 -78.67 51.89
C ALA A 603 25.32 -79.01 53.02
N ALA A 604 26.22 -78.07 53.34
CA ALA A 604 26.93 -78.05 54.60
C ALA A 604 26.05 -77.36 55.64
#